data_AF-A0A168KIZ4-F1
#
_entry.id   AF-A0A168KIZ4-F1
#
_cell.length_a   1.000
_cell.length_b   1.000
_cell.length_c   1.000
_cell.angle_alpha   90.00
_cell.angle_beta   90.00
_cell.angle_gamma   90.00
#
_symmetry.space_group_name_H-M   'P 1'
#
loop_
_entity.id
_entity.type
_entity.pdbx_description
1 polymer ?
#
loop_
_entity_poly.entity_id
_entity_poly.type
_entity_poly.pdbx_seq_one_letter_code
_entity_poly.pdbx_strand_id
1 'polypeptide(L)'
;GALRLGVETDIGGNVRLTWRHWLCTTPKVLANMREAMSEPEEIQGFDAIREEDQDRIRQAWADGELPEDEKKDEGEEEGAQGDHEEKEEEEKPESSPKSKDAELPKTADK
;
A
#
# COMPACT_ATOMS: atom_id res chain seq x y z
N GLY A 1 4.74 23.04 -8.90
CA GLY A 1 5.19 21.70 -8.48
C GLY A 1 3.97 20.90 -8.10
N ALA A 2 3.99 19.58 -8.28
CA ALA A 2 2.86 18.72 -7.95
C ALA A 2 2.91 18.27 -6.47
N LEU A 3 1.75 18.11 -5.83
CA LEU A 3 1.63 17.60 -4.46
C LEU A 3 2.11 16.16 -4.39
N ARG A 4 2.92 15.84 -3.39
CA ARG A 4 3.51 14.51 -3.19
C ARG A 4 3.37 14.11 -1.74
N LEU A 5 3.11 12.82 -1.52
CA LEU A 5 3.06 12.21 -0.20
C LEU A 5 4.35 11.44 0.04
N GLY A 6 5.04 11.77 1.13
CA GLY A 6 6.19 11.02 1.64
C GLY A 6 5.72 10.00 2.67
N VAL A 7 6.12 8.75 2.50
CA VAL A 7 5.90 7.70 3.50
C VAL A 7 7.25 7.24 4.03
N GLU A 8 7.44 7.40 5.32
CA GLU A 8 8.60 6.89 6.05
C GLU A 8 8.37 5.43 6.43
N THR A 9 9.38 4.59 6.25
CA THR A 9 9.33 3.17 6.63
C THR A 9 10.69 2.77 7.18
N ASP A 10 10.70 2.19 8.38
CA ASP A 10 11.90 1.58 8.95
C ASP A 10 11.93 0.09 8.61
N ILE A 11 13.01 -0.36 7.96
CA ILE A 11 13.25 -1.78 7.69
C ILE A 11 14.61 -2.15 8.29
N GLY A 12 14.57 -2.79 9.45
CA GLY A 12 15.78 -3.26 10.15
C GLY A 12 16.69 -2.12 10.59
N GLY A 13 16.13 -1.03 11.12
CA GLY A 13 16.88 0.15 11.56
C GLY A 13 17.35 1.05 10.42
N ASN A 14 16.87 0.82 9.20
CA ASN A 14 17.10 1.69 8.05
C ASN A 14 15.81 2.42 7.71
N VAL A 15 15.78 3.70 8.04
CA VAL A 15 14.71 4.60 7.62
C VAL A 15 14.83 4.86 6.11
N ARG A 16 13.72 4.64 5.41
CA ARG A 16 13.55 4.91 3.99
C ARG A 16 12.36 5.84 3.80
N LEU A 17 12.52 6.83 2.95
CA LEU A 17 11.45 7.75 2.58
C LEU A 17 11.04 7.47 1.13
N THR A 18 9.79 7.08 0.92
CA THR A 18 9.24 6.83 -0.42
C THR A 18 8.25 7.91 -0.79
N TRP A 19 8.50 8.59 -1.91
CA TRP A 19 7.63 9.63 -2.44
C TRP A 19 6.66 9.05 -3.46
N ARG A 20 5.39 9.44 -3.36
CA ARG A 20 4.36 9.16 -4.36
C ARG A 20 3.63 10.43 -4.73
N HIS A 21 3.04 10.48 -5.92
CA HIS A 21 2.11 11.56 -6.26
C HIS A 21 0.88 11.46 -5.37
N TRP A 22 0.35 12.61 -4.97
CA TRP A 22 -0.88 12.65 -4.17
C TRP A 22 -2.03 11.93 -4.88
N LEU A 23 -2.18 12.12 -6.20
CA LEU A 23 -3.24 11.52 -7.00
C LEU A 23 -3.12 9.99 -7.16
N CYS A 24 -1.93 9.43 -6.94
CA CYS A 24 -1.74 7.97 -6.92
C CYS A 24 -1.98 7.35 -5.54
N THR A 25 -2.46 8.14 -4.56
CA THR A 25 -2.76 7.64 -3.22
C THR A 25 -4.04 6.82 -3.26
N THR A 26 -3.95 5.54 -2.87
CA THR A 26 -5.12 4.66 -2.88
C THR A 26 -5.93 4.80 -1.59
N PRO A 27 -7.23 4.44 -1.60
CA PRO A 27 -8.07 4.45 -0.40
C PRO A 27 -7.45 3.64 0.75
N LYS A 28 -6.75 2.54 0.45
CA LYS A 28 -6.05 1.74 1.45
C LYS A 28 -4.90 2.50 2.13
N VAL A 29 -4.20 3.37 1.41
CA VAL A 29 -3.14 4.20 2.00
C VAL A 29 -3.76 5.23 2.94
N LEU A 30 -4.87 5.87 2.55
CA LEU A 30 -5.59 6.80 3.41
C LEU A 30 -6.14 6.09 4.65
N ALA A 31 -6.70 4.88 4.51
CA ALA A 31 -7.14 4.06 5.64
C ALA A 31 -5.99 3.78 6.62
N ASN A 32 -4.86 3.29 6.12
CA ASN A 32 -3.69 3.03 6.97
C ASN A 32 -3.17 4.31 7.67
N MET A 33 -3.24 5.46 7.00
CA MET A 33 -2.87 6.75 7.61
C MET A 33 -3.82 7.15 8.72
N ARG A 34 -5.14 6.93 8.54
CA ARG A 34 -6.18 7.18 9.56
C ARG A 34 -6.09 6.23 10.75
N GLU A 35 -5.53 5.04 10.57
CA GLU A 35 -5.23 4.14 11.69
C GLU A 35 -3.99 4.60 12.47
N ALA A 36 -3.02 5.20 11.78
CA ALA A 36 -1.78 5.68 12.39
C ALA A 36 -1.89 7.08 13.03
N MET A 37 -2.80 7.92 12.53
CA MET A 37 -2.99 9.33 12.94
C MET A 37 -4.49 9.63 13.03
N SER A 38 -4.89 10.48 13.97
CA SER A 38 -6.31 10.83 14.16
C SER A 38 -6.73 11.96 13.21
N GLU A 39 -5.82 12.90 12.94
CA GLU A 39 -6.11 14.11 12.20
C GLU A 39 -5.13 14.31 11.03
N PRO A 40 -5.59 14.84 9.87
CA PRO A 40 -4.72 15.08 8.72
C PRO A 40 -3.65 16.15 8.99
N GLU A 41 -3.85 16.97 10.01
CA GLU A 41 -2.92 18.03 10.44
C GLU A 41 -1.67 17.47 11.13
N GLU A 42 -1.70 16.22 11.59
CA GLU A 42 -0.54 15.53 12.16
C GLU A 42 0.50 15.15 11.10
N ILE A 43 0.15 15.26 9.80
CA ILE A 43 1.07 14.99 8.69
C ILE A 43 2.21 16.01 8.71
N GLN A 44 3.45 15.50 8.73
CA GLN A 44 4.65 16.35 8.69
C GLN A 44 4.66 17.23 7.44
N GLY A 45 4.71 18.55 7.64
CA GLY A 45 4.75 19.54 6.56
C GLY A 45 3.38 20.01 6.05
N PHE A 46 2.27 19.61 6.69
CA PHE A 46 0.92 20.04 6.32
C PHE A 46 0.72 21.57 6.36
N ASP A 47 1.29 22.26 7.35
CA ASP A 47 1.21 23.74 7.45
C ASP A 47 2.05 24.46 6.38
N ALA A 48 3.03 23.78 5.78
CA ALA A 48 3.96 24.38 4.82
C ALA A 48 3.47 24.30 3.34
N ILE A 49 2.36 23.62 3.08
CA ILE A 49 1.74 23.53 1.75
C ILE A 49 0.65 24.58 1.58
N ARG A 50 0.17 24.76 0.34
CA ARG A 50 -0.88 25.74 0.02
C ARG A 50 -2.20 25.34 0.69
N GLU A 51 -2.98 26.32 1.10
CA GLU A 51 -4.31 26.11 1.70
C GLU A 51 -5.22 25.25 0.80
N GLU A 52 -5.17 25.47 -0.52
CA GLU A 52 -5.90 24.65 -1.50
C GLU A 52 -5.54 23.16 -1.43
N ASP A 53 -4.26 22.84 -1.20
CA ASP A 53 -3.79 21.46 -1.07
C ASP A 53 -4.15 20.88 0.30
N GLN A 54 -4.17 21.71 1.35
CA GLN A 54 -4.64 21.31 2.69
C GLN A 54 -6.11 20.90 2.67
N ASP A 55 -6.98 21.69 2.03
CA ASP A 55 -8.40 21.38 1.91
C ASP A 55 -8.65 20.07 1.15
N ARG A 56 -7.87 19.81 0.08
CA ARG A 56 -7.93 18.53 -0.64
C ARG A 56 -7.57 17.35 0.25
N ILE A 57 -6.54 17.48 1.09
CA ILE A 57 -6.14 16.44 2.05
C ILE A 57 -7.24 16.23 3.09
N ARG A 58 -7.83 17.31 3.63
CA ARG A 58 -8.94 17.22 4.59
C ARG A 58 -10.15 16.51 3.99
N GLN A 59 -10.49 16.84 2.74
CA GLN A 59 -11.60 16.21 2.03
C GLN A 59 -11.32 14.72 1.79
N ALA A 60 -10.16 14.37 1.23
CA ALA A 60 -9.77 12.98 1.01
C ALA A 60 -9.69 12.16 2.32
N TRP A 61 -9.34 12.80 3.43
CA TRP A 61 -9.34 12.19 4.76
C TRP A 61 -10.74 11.89 5.28
N ALA A 62 -11.70 12.79 5.02
CA ALA A 62 -13.09 12.64 5.44
C ALA A 62 -13.84 11.59 4.60
N ASP A 63 -13.67 11.64 3.28
CA ASP A 63 -14.27 10.69 2.34
C ASP A 63 -13.58 9.31 2.38
N GLY A 64 -12.29 9.26 2.75
CA GLY A 64 -11.48 8.03 2.74
C GLY A 64 -10.98 7.64 1.35
N GLU A 65 -11.21 8.48 0.35
CA GLU A 65 -10.76 8.33 -1.03
C GLU A 65 -10.46 9.70 -1.65
N LEU A 66 -9.66 9.72 -2.73
CA LEU A 66 -9.44 10.95 -3.50
C LEU A 66 -10.70 11.33 -4.27
N PRO A 67 -11.01 12.64 -4.41
CA PRO A 67 -12.15 13.08 -5.21
C PRO A 67 -12.01 12.59 -6.66
N GLU A 68 -13.10 12.04 -7.22
CA GLU A 68 -13.11 11.46 -8.57
C GLU A 68 -12.66 12.43 -9.67
N ASP A 69 -12.87 13.73 -9.46
CA ASP A 69 -12.47 14.80 -10.39
C ASP A 69 -10.94 14.87 -10.56
N GLU A 70 -10.19 14.70 -9.48
CA GLU A 70 -8.72 14.74 -9.53
C GLU A 70 -8.13 13.44 -10.08
N LYS A 71 -8.83 12.31 -9.95
CA LYS A 71 -8.38 11.01 -10.45
C LYS A 71 -8.50 10.90 -11.98
N LYS A 72 -9.44 11.64 -12.59
CA LYS A 72 -9.70 11.62 -14.04
C LYS A 72 -8.69 12.43 -14.85
N ASP A 73 -7.99 13.40 -14.24
CA ASP A 73 -7.07 14.29 -14.96
C ASP A 73 -5.76 13.58 -15.38
N GLU A 74 -5.32 12.54 -14.67
CA GLU A 74 -4.05 11.83 -14.94
C GLU A 74 -4.20 10.35 -15.37
N GLY A 75 -5.42 9.82 -15.49
CA GLY A 75 -5.69 8.38 -15.38
C GLY A 75 -6.44 7.68 -16.51
N GLU A 76 -6.47 8.19 -17.74
CA GLU A 76 -6.96 7.41 -18.89
C GLU A 76 -5.84 6.51 -19.47
N GLU A 77 -5.28 5.62 -18.64
CA GLU A 77 -4.68 4.35 -19.08
C GLU A 77 -5.04 3.24 -18.09
N GLU A 78 -5.64 2.19 -18.62
CA GLU A 78 -6.32 1.12 -17.92
C GLU A 78 -5.35 0.22 -17.14
N GLY A 79 -5.59 0.03 -15.84
CA GLY A 79 -4.81 -0.87 -14.98
C GLY A 79 -5.67 -1.46 -13.86
N ALA A 80 -5.98 -2.75 -14.00
CA ALA A 80 -6.90 -3.50 -13.16
C ALA A 80 -6.38 -3.82 -11.73
N GLN A 81 -7.35 -4.00 -10.83
CA GLN A 81 -7.45 -5.07 -9.81
C GLN A 81 -6.72 -4.95 -8.46
N GLY A 82 -7.44 -5.40 -7.42
CA GLY A 82 -6.99 -5.64 -6.04
C GLY A 82 -8.16 -5.46 -5.06
N ASP A 83 -9.30 -6.12 -5.30
CA ASP A 83 -9.67 -7.35 -4.59
C ASP A 83 -9.87 -7.13 -3.08
N HIS A 84 -11.14 -6.92 -2.73
CA HIS A 84 -11.63 -6.99 -1.36
C HIS A 84 -12.03 -8.44 -1.12
N GLU A 85 -11.12 -9.25 -0.58
CA GLU A 85 -11.47 -10.51 0.05
C GLU A 85 -10.75 -10.61 1.40
N GLU A 86 -11.41 -10.10 2.43
CA GLU A 86 -11.17 -10.49 3.81
C GLU A 86 -12.21 -11.58 4.13
N LYS A 87 -11.77 -12.83 4.28
CA LYS A 87 -12.43 -13.79 5.17
C LYS A 87 -11.53 -14.94 5.59
N GLU A 88 -11.28 -14.93 6.90
CA GLU A 88 -11.15 -16.09 7.80
C GLU A 88 -9.93 -17.02 7.65
N GLU A 89 -8.97 -16.74 8.52
CA GLU A 89 -8.27 -17.72 9.36
C GLU A 89 -9.26 -18.79 9.87
N GLU A 90 -8.94 -20.09 9.72
CA GLU A 90 -8.88 -21.09 10.80
C GLU A 90 -8.72 -22.54 10.29
N GLU A 91 -7.82 -23.25 10.99
CA GLU A 91 -7.80 -24.71 11.25
C GLU A 91 -7.33 -25.71 10.17
N LYS A 92 -6.20 -26.35 10.51
CA LYS A 92 -5.65 -27.58 9.92
C LYS A 92 -6.53 -28.79 10.30
N PRO A 93 -6.62 -29.84 9.47
CA PRO A 93 -5.86 -31.05 9.83
C PRO A 93 -5.31 -31.88 8.65
N GLU A 94 -4.33 -32.69 9.04
CA GLU A 94 -3.62 -33.81 8.38
C GLU A 94 -4.21 -34.45 7.11
N SER A 95 -3.33 -34.67 6.11
CA SER A 95 -3.19 -35.99 5.45
C SER A 95 -1.92 -36.07 4.60
N SER A 96 -1.00 -36.95 4.99
CA SER A 96 0.07 -37.47 4.14
C SER A 96 -0.51 -38.29 2.98
N PRO A 97 0.15 -38.33 1.82
CA PRO A 97 0.46 -39.63 1.24
C PRO A 97 1.92 -39.79 0.80
N LYS A 98 2.31 -41.05 0.84
CA LYS A 98 3.65 -41.61 0.80
C LYS A 98 3.95 -42.13 -0.61
N SER A 99 4.96 -41.58 -1.28
CA SER A 99 5.62 -42.16 -2.47
C SER A 99 7.11 -41.85 -2.32
N LYS A 100 7.93 -42.70 -1.71
CA LYS A 100 8.47 -43.99 -2.18
C LYS A 100 9.13 -43.92 -3.56
N ASP A 101 10.45 -43.73 -3.49
CA ASP A 101 11.52 -44.37 -4.26
C ASP A 101 11.55 -44.18 -5.78
N ALA A 102 12.56 -43.43 -6.26
CA ALA A 102 13.25 -43.70 -7.53
C ALA A 102 14.57 -42.89 -7.60
N GLU A 103 15.64 -43.55 -7.17
CA GLU A 103 17.02 -43.55 -7.71
C GLU A 103 17.73 -42.24 -8.12
N LEU A 104 18.82 -41.97 -7.40
CA LEU A 104 19.93 -41.11 -7.77
C LEU A 104 20.83 -41.82 -8.81
N PRO A 105 21.13 -41.24 -9.99
CA PRO A 105 22.26 -41.72 -10.78
C PRO A 105 23.58 -41.23 -10.18
N LYS A 106 24.34 -42.17 -9.58
CA LYS A 106 25.78 -42.04 -9.31
C LYS A 106 26.58 -42.12 -10.61
N THR A 107 27.33 -41.07 -10.93
CA THR A 107 28.61 -41.08 -11.67
C THR A 107 29.25 -39.70 -11.50
N ALA A 108 30.55 -39.45 -11.31
CA ALA A 108 31.73 -40.21 -10.93
C ALA A 108 32.80 -39.11 -10.73
N ASP A 109 33.57 -39.13 -9.63
CA ASP A 109 34.81 -38.35 -9.51
C ASP A 109 35.93 -39.28 -9.04
N LYS A 110 36.99 -39.28 -9.85
CA LYS A 110 38.31 -39.92 -9.72
C LYS A 110 38.52 -41.32 -10.30
#